data_AF-A0A523BEA5-F1
#
_entry.id   AF-A0A523BEA5-F1
#
_cell.length_a   1.000
_cell.length_b   1.000
_cell.length_c   1.000
_cell.angle_alpha   90.00
_cell.angle_beta   90.00
_cell.angle_gamma   90.00
#
_symmetry.space_group_name_H-M   'P 1'
#
loop_
_entity.id
_entity.type
_entity.pdbx_description
1 polymer ?
#
loop_
_entity_poly.entity_id
_entity_poly.type
_entity_poly.pdbx_seq_one_letter_code
_entity_poly.pdbx_strand_id
1 'polypeptide(L)'
;MKQPFEDIPTILNSEELIEKIIKEVYKINEEDYKKREMLRIKKAMRISTRYLENIVKSFPSIDKIHPFYREMIEIIYGISKLKSLLGRISRVSRIIKEIAESSISD
;
A
#
# COMPACT_ATOMS: atom_id res chain seq x y z
N MET A 1 -14.01 9.14 24.12
CA MET A 1 -12.94 8.38 23.42
C MET A 1 -13.12 8.57 21.93
N LYS A 2 -12.07 8.91 21.17
CA LYS A 2 -12.13 8.86 19.70
C LYS A 2 -12.19 7.39 19.25
N GLN A 3 -12.95 7.09 18.20
CA GLN A 3 -12.99 5.76 17.59
C GLN A 3 -11.64 5.50 16.88
N PRO A 4 -10.79 4.53 17.32
CA PRO A 4 -9.45 4.33 16.78
C PRO A 4 -9.37 3.92 15.29
N PHE A 5 -10.48 3.50 14.68
CA PHE A 5 -10.55 3.10 13.27
C PHE A 5 -11.16 4.18 12.36
N GLU A 6 -11.50 5.35 12.91
CA GLU A 6 -12.18 6.43 12.17
C GLU A 6 -11.35 6.95 10.99
N ASP A 7 -10.03 6.94 11.11
CA ASP A 7 -9.12 7.49 10.10
C ASP A 7 -8.72 6.46 9.02
N ILE A 8 -9.32 5.26 9.01
CA ILE A 8 -9.06 4.24 7.96
C ILE A 8 -9.81 4.63 6.67
N PRO A 9 -9.11 4.87 5.56
CA PRO A 9 -9.75 5.23 4.30
C PRO A 9 -10.39 3.99 3.66
N THR A 10 -11.32 4.23 2.73
CA THR A 10 -11.77 3.20 1.80
C THR A 10 -10.59 2.67 0.99
N ILE A 11 -10.44 1.35 0.95
CA ILE A 11 -9.34 0.66 0.28
C ILE A 11 -9.81 0.22 -1.11
N LEU A 12 -9.12 0.70 -2.14
CA LEU A 12 -9.19 0.20 -3.51
C LEU A 12 -8.88 -1.29 -3.58
N ASN A 13 -9.62 -2.01 -4.41
CA ASN A 13 -9.29 -3.37 -4.80
C ASN A 13 -8.06 -3.40 -5.75
N SER A 14 -7.62 -4.60 -6.12
CA SER A 14 -6.44 -4.78 -6.96
C SER A 14 -6.59 -4.16 -8.35
N GLU A 15 -7.75 -4.32 -8.99
CA GLU A 15 -8.01 -3.81 -10.34
C GLU A 15 -8.05 -2.28 -10.33
N GLU A 16 -8.77 -1.68 -9.39
CA GLU A 16 -8.85 -0.22 -9.22
C GLU A 16 -7.47 0.41 -8.97
N LEU A 17 -6.62 -0.26 -8.17
CA LEU A 17 -5.26 0.21 -7.95
C LEU A 17 -4.41 0.14 -9.23
N ILE A 18 -4.49 -0.96 -9.98
CA ILE A 18 -3.78 -1.14 -11.24
C ILE A 18 -4.23 -0.09 -12.25
N GLU A 19 -5.53 0.11 -12.43
CA GLU A 19 -6.08 1.12 -13.34
C GLU A 19 -5.61 2.52 -12.97
N LYS A 20 -5.62 2.86 -11.67
CA LYS A 20 -5.12 4.14 -11.19
C LYS A 20 -3.64 4.33 -11.50
N ILE A 21 -2.81 3.30 -11.31
CA ILE A 21 -1.39 3.32 -11.63
C ILE A 21 -1.21 3.54 -13.13
N ILE A 22 -1.88 2.73 -13.96
CA ILE A 22 -1.80 2.78 -15.41
C ILE A 22 -2.18 4.17 -15.93
N LYS A 23 -3.31 4.72 -15.46
CA LYS A 23 -3.79 6.06 -15.83
C LYS A 23 -2.76 7.15 -15.51
N GLU A 24 -2.08 7.05 -14.38
CA GLU A 24 -1.05 8.00 -13.98
C GLU A 24 0.26 7.86 -14.76
N VAL A 25 0.61 6.63 -15.13
CA VAL A 25 1.81 6.30 -15.90
C VAL A 25 1.67 6.74 -17.36
N TYR A 26 0.48 6.61 -17.96
CA TYR A 26 0.20 7.06 -19.34
C TYR A 26 0.28 8.57 -19.54
N LYS A 27 0.19 9.38 -18.46
CA LYS A 27 0.38 10.83 -18.53
C LYS A 27 1.83 11.24 -18.79
N ILE A 28 2.79 10.32 -18.68
CA ILE A 28 4.20 10.61 -18.89
C ILE A 28 4.47 10.68 -20.38
N ASN A 29 4.73 11.90 -20.85
CA ASN A 29 5.18 12.22 -22.19
C ASN A 29 6.68 12.58 -22.12
N GLU A 30 7.52 11.72 -22.70
CA GLU A 30 8.96 11.90 -22.80
C GLU A 30 9.38 11.34 -24.16
N GLU A 31 10.23 12.05 -24.89
CA GLU A 31 10.55 11.71 -26.29
C GLU A 31 11.47 10.48 -26.35
N ASP A 32 12.49 10.46 -25.50
CA ASP A 32 13.39 9.32 -25.35
C ASP A 32 12.63 8.12 -24.78
N TYR A 33 12.57 7.04 -25.57
CA TYR A 33 11.92 5.79 -25.22
C TYR A 33 12.44 5.19 -23.90
N LYS A 34 13.77 5.13 -23.72
CA LYS A 34 14.37 4.51 -22.53
C LYS A 34 14.07 5.33 -21.29
N LYS A 35 14.21 6.65 -21.40
CA LYS A 35 13.90 7.58 -20.31
C LYS A 35 12.41 7.56 -19.96
N ARG A 36 11.53 7.50 -20.96
CA ARG A 36 10.08 7.37 -20.78
C ARG A 36 9.73 6.13 -19.97
N GLU A 37 10.26 4.96 -20.35
CA GLU A 37 9.92 3.71 -19.66
C GLU A 37 10.48 3.68 -18.23
N MET A 38 11.71 4.17 -18.02
CA MET A 38 12.26 4.34 -16.68
C MET A 38 11.36 5.23 -15.80
N LEU A 39 10.87 6.35 -16.32
CA LEU A 39 9.98 7.26 -15.59
C LEU A 39 8.63 6.59 -15.26
N ARG A 40 8.10 5.78 -16.19
CA ARG A 40 6.88 5.01 -16.02
C ARG A 40 7.00 3.98 -14.89
N ILE A 41 8.08 3.19 -14.87
CA ILE A 41 8.37 2.23 -13.80
C ILE A 41 8.51 2.96 -12.46
N LYS A 42 9.28 4.05 -12.40
CA LYS A 42 9.45 4.86 -11.18
C LYS A 42 8.12 5.41 -10.65
N LYS A 43 7.25 5.90 -11.53
CA LYS A 43 5.93 6.42 -11.16
C LYS A 43 5.03 5.29 -10.65
N ALA A 44 5.00 4.15 -11.33
CA ALA A 44 4.22 2.98 -10.92
C ALA A 44 4.64 2.49 -9.53
N MET A 45 5.94 2.30 -9.31
CA MET A 45 6.53 1.96 -8.02
C MET A 45 6.12 2.96 -6.93
N ARG A 46 6.27 4.27 -7.19
CA ARG A 46 5.94 5.31 -6.21
C ARG A 46 4.46 5.32 -5.83
N ILE A 47 3.54 5.10 -6.77
CA ILE A 47 2.10 5.09 -6.49
C ILE A 47 1.74 3.86 -5.65
N SER A 48 2.16 2.68 -6.08
CA SER A 48 1.81 1.42 -5.43
C SER A 48 2.40 1.34 -4.02
N THR A 49 3.70 1.57 -3.85
CA THR A 49 4.37 1.52 -2.54
C THR A 49 3.75 2.50 -1.54
N ARG A 50 3.54 3.76 -1.95
CA ARG A 50 2.92 4.78 -1.11
C ARG A 50 1.51 4.39 -0.69
N TYR A 51 0.73 3.86 -1.62
CA TYR A 51 -0.64 3.45 -1.35
C TYR A 51 -0.69 2.30 -0.33
N LEU A 52 0.11 1.25 -0.54
CA LEU A 52 0.18 0.10 0.38
C LEU A 52 0.71 0.49 1.77
N GLU A 53 1.73 1.36 1.83
CA GLU A 53 2.23 1.88 3.10
C GLU A 53 1.20 2.73 3.83
N ASN A 54 0.42 3.54 3.12
CA ASN A 54 -0.62 4.36 3.72
C ASN A 54 -1.74 3.52 4.31
N ILE A 55 -2.10 2.39 3.67
CA ILE A 55 -3.04 1.42 4.26
C ILE A 55 -2.50 0.92 5.59
N VAL A 56 -1.24 0.49 5.66
CA VAL A 56 -0.67 -0.02 6.91
C VAL A 56 -0.64 1.07 7.99
N LYS A 57 -0.29 2.30 7.63
CA LYS A 57 -0.20 3.46 8.53
C LYS A 57 -1.57 3.96 9.01
N SER A 58 -2.66 3.70 8.29
CA SER A 58 -4.00 4.12 8.71
C SER A 58 -4.56 3.25 9.83
N PHE A 59 -4.03 2.04 10.03
CA PHE A 59 -4.47 1.20 11.14
C PHE A 59 -3.86 1.68 12.47
N PRO A 60 -4.66 1.70 13.56
CA PRO A 60 -4.13 2.02 14.87
C PRO A 60 -3.17 0.93 15.33
N SER A 61 -2.22 1.30 16.19
CA SER A 61 -1.35 0.32 16.84
C SER A 61 -2.19 -0.56 17.77
N ILE A 62 -2.45 -1.80 17.35
CA ILE A 62 -3.34 -2.75 18.05
C ILE A 62 -2.90 -3.03 19.50
N ASP A 63 -1.62 -2.89 19.79
CA ASP A 63 -1.09 -3.09 21.14
C ASP A 63 -1.28 -1.86 22.05
N LYS A 64 -1.68 -0.70 21.48
CA LYS A 64 -1.85 0.57 22.18
C LYS A 64 -3.29 1.06 22.25
N ILE A 65 -4.22 0.41 21.56
CA ILE A 65 -5.65 0.73 21.66
C ILE A 65 -6.24 0.21 22.98
N HIS A 66 -7.36 0.80 23.40
CA HIS A 66 -8.05 0.41 24.63
C HIS A 66 -8.45 -1.09 24.59
N PRO A 67 -8.38 -1.83 25.71
CA PRO A 67 -8.71 -3.26 25.78
C PRO A 67 -10.04 -3.64 25.13
N PHE A 68 -11.09 -2.84 25.35
CA PHE A 68 -12.39 -3.01 24.70
C PHE A 68 -12.29 -3.18 23.16
N TYR A 69 -11.62 -2.27 22.45
CA TYR A 69 -11.48 -2.36 21.00
C TYR A 69 -10.58 -3.52 20.58
N ARG A 70 -9.56 -3.84 21.38
CA ARG A 70 -8.68 -4.98 21.14
C ARG A 70 -9.45 -6.30 21.23
N GLU A 71 -10.29 -6.46 22.24
CA GLU A 71 -11.16 -7.63 22.41
C GLU A 71 -12.19 -7.73 21.30
N MET A 72 -12.79 -6.61 20.86
CA MET A 72 -13.68 -6.61 19.71
C MET A 72 -13.00 -7.13 18.44
N ILE A 73 -11.76 -6.70 18.16
CA ILE A 73 -11.00 -7.21 17.01
C ILE A 73 -10.76 -8.71 17.14
N GLU A 74 -10.41 -9.18 18.34
CA GLU A 74 -10.17 -10.59 18.57
C GLU A 74 -11.41 -11.43 18.27
N ILE A 75 -12.58 -10.99 18.72
CA ILE A 75 -13.86 -11.69 18.50
C ILE A 75 -14.29 -11.65 17.03
N ILE A 76 -14.19 -10.49 16.37
CA ILE A 76 -14.73 -10.30 15.01
C ILE A 76 -13.79 -10.88 13.94
N TYR A 77 -12.48 -10.80 14.15
CA TYR A 77 -11.50 -11.04 13.08
C TYR A 77 -10.24 -11.82 13.51
N GLY A 78 -9.82 -11.67 14.76
CA GLY A 78 -8.56 -12.20 15.29
C GLY A 78 -7.38 -11.24 15.09
N ILE A 79 -6.70 -10.88 16.18
CA ILE A 79 -5.58 -9.92 16.17
C ILE A 79 -4.39 -10.47 15.37
N SER A 80 -4.07 -11.75 15.53
CA SER A 80 -2.96 -12.40 14.83
C SER A 80 -3.16 -12.36 13.31
N LYS A 81 -4.39 -12.64 12.87
CA LYS A 81 -4.76 -12.60 11.45
C LYS A 81 -4.62 -11.19 10.88
N LEU A 82 -5.13 -10.18 11.59
CA LEU A 82 -4.99 -8.77 11.18
C LEU A 82 -3.53 -8.35 11.04
N LYS A 83 -2.70 -8.61 12.06
CA LYS A 83 -1.26 -8.28 12.02
C LYS A 83 -0.54 -8.98 10.88
N SER A 84 -0.86 -10.25 10.63
CA SER A 84 -0.29 -11.01 9.51
C SER A 84 -0.61 -10.40 8.15
N LEU A 85 -1.86 -9.96 7.94
CA LEU A 85 -2.28 -9.32 6.69
C LEU A 85 -1.61 -7.96 6.47
N LEU A 86 -1.54 -7.12 7.50
CA LEU A 86 -0.82 -5.83 7.43
C LEU A 86 0.68 -6.05 7.16
N GLY A 87 1.27 -7.07 7.78
CA GLY A 87 2.64 -7.49 7.51
C GLY A 87 2.86 -7.92 6.06
N ARG A 88 1.92 -8.66 5.47
CA ARG A 88 1.94 -9.03 4.05
C ARG A 88 1.88 -7.81 3.13
N ILE A 89 1.00 -6.85 3.41
CA ILE A 89 0.89 -5.60 2.63
C ILE A 89 2.22 -4.82 2.67
N SER A 90 2.81 -4.68 3.86
CA SER A 90 4.12 -4.05 4.02
C SER A 90 5.22 -4.76 3.23
N ARG A 91 5.23 -6.11 3.25
CA ARG A 91 6.16 -6.92 2.47
C ARG A 91 5.98 -6.73 0.96
N VAL A 92 4.75 -6.66 0.46
CA VAL A 92 4.48 -6.41 -0.96
C VAL A 92 5.03 -5.06 -1.40
N SER A 93 4.89 -4.01 -0.58
CA SER A 93 5.50 -2.70 -0.88
C SER A 93 7.02 -2.80 -1.09
N ARG A 94 7.73 -3.57 -0.25
CA ARG A 94 9.17 -3.80 -0.39
C ARG A 94 9.52 -4.56 -1.67
N ILE A 95 8.80 -5.65 -1.96
CA ILE A 95 9.01 -6.45 -3.18
C ILE A 95 8.85 -5.60 -4.44
N ILE A 96 7.81 -4.75 -4.50
CA ILE A 96 7.59 -3.85 -5.64
C ILE A 96 8.78 -2.91 -5.84
N LYS A 97 9.32 -2.37 -4.73
CA LYS A 97 10.47 -1.49 -4.78
C LYS A 97 11.72 -2.21 -5.30
N GLU A 98 12.00 -3.41 -4.79
CA GLU A 98 13.12 -4.25 -5.23
C GLU A 98 13.03 -4.56 -6.74
N ILE A 99 11.85 -4.99 -7.21
CA ILE A 99 11.62 -5.29 -8.64
C ILE A 99 11.86 -4.05 -9.51
N ALA A 100 11.32 -2.90 -9.11
CA ALA A 100 11.48 -1.67 -9.87
C ALA A 100 12.94 -1.19 -9.91
N GLU A 101 13.67 -1.31 -8.80
CA GLU A 101 15.09 -0.96 -8.72
C GLU A 101 15.95 -1.87 -9.61
N SER A 102 15.67 -3.19 -9.63
CA SER A 102 16.35 -4.11 -10.55
C SER A 102 16.06 -3.77 -12.01
N SER A 103 14.80 -3.50 -12.37
CA SER A 103 14.41 -3.22 -13.76
C SER A 103 14.94 -1.90 -14.33
N ILE A 104 15.42 -0.98 -13.48
CA ILE A 104 16.02 0.30 -13.90
C ILE A 104 17.55 0.19 -14.00
N SER A 105 18.13 -0.79 -13.32
CA SER A 105 19.59 -0.97 -13.24
C SER A 105 20.14 -1.83 -14.38
N ASP A 106 19.29 -2.64 -15.01
CA ASP A 106 19.57 -3.40 -16.24
C ASP A 106 19.47 -2.52 -17.51
#